data_AF-A0AB37DKR5-F1
#
_entry.id   AF-A0AB37DKR5-F1
#
_cell.length_a   1.000
_cell.length_b   1.000
_cell.length_c   1.000
_cell.angle_alpha   90.00
_cell.angle_beta   90.00
_cell.angle_gamma   90.00
#
_symmetry.space_group_name_H-M   'P 1'
#
loop_
_entity.id
_entity.type
_entity.pdbx_description
1 polymer ?
#
loop_
_entity_poly.entity_id
_entity_poly.type
_entity_poly.pdbx_seq_one_letter_code
_entity_poly.pdbx_strand_id
1 'polypeptide(L)'
;MMEYKNKYFAGERILYGLTDAILDGITFGSGESPLKEAKNIRLKNSIFKWKYPLWYDENVKVENTTFETMSRSGIWYTKNISIKNSALQAPKLFRRTSHIILDNVHFANAEETMWTCNDIKITNSQINGDYFGKDSQNIYLDHVSIVGNYVFDGAENIEVHNSTFISKDAFWNCDNVTIYDSIIDGEYLAWNTNNITLINCKIESDQGLNYIDHLEIKNGSLIHTDLAFEYVSNLDVELNTKMDSIKNPISGKITVPEIGTLIIDPDKVDPSKTELDCPKIGTKIVHSDTNQTPKD
;
A
#
# COMPACT_ATOMS: atom_id res chain seq x y z
N MET A 1 20.14 -18.05 26.84
CA MET A 1 19.92 -17.81 25.40
C MET A 1 21.01 -18.55 24.65
N MET A 2 20.65 -19.49 23.78
CA MET A 2 21.59 -20.29 22.98
C MET A 2 22.21 -19.44 21.87
N GLU A 3 23.44 -19.70 21.44
CA GLU A 3 24.09 -18.93 20.37
C GLU A 3 24.63 -19.86 19.28
N TYR A 4 24.29 -19.54 18.04
CA TYR A 4 24.88 -20.14 16.86
C TYR A 4 25.60 -19.05 16.05
N LYS A 5 26.84 -19.34 15.66
CA LYS A 5 27.68 -18.38 14.95
C LYS A 5 28.36 -19.00 13.74
N ASN A 6 28.30 -18.30 12.60
CA ASN A 6 29.00 -18.64 11.36
C ASN A 6 28.75 -20.09 10.93
N LYS A 7 27.48 -20.53 10.96
CA LYS A 7 27.08 -21.88 10.56
C LYS A 7 26.36 -21.87 9.22
N TYR A 8 26.50 -22.98 8.53
CA TYR A 8 25.70 -23.33 7.37
C TYR A 8 24.72 -24.44 7.78
N PHE A 9 23.43 -24.20 7.63
CA PHE A 9 22.39 -25.19 7.88
C PHE A 9 21.69 -25.56 6.57
N ALA A 10 21.38 -26.83 6.41
CA ALA A 10 20.65 -27.38 5.26
C ALA A 10 19.76 -28.54 5.72
N GLY A 11 18.78 -28.89 4.91
CA GLY A 11 17.76 -29.91 5.22
C GLY A 11 16.45 -29.31 5.73
N GLU A 12 15.42 -30.15 5.80
CA GLU A 12 14.10 -29.75 6.29
C GLU A 12 14.14 -29.51 7.81
N ARG A 13 13.56 -28.41 8.29
CA ARG A 13 13.27 -28.17 9.72
C ARG A 13 14.47 -28.26 10.66
N ILE A 14 15.64 -27.86 10.17
CA ILE A 14 16.92 -28.03 10.85
C ILE A 14 17.00 -27.37 12.24
N LEU A 15 16.27 -26.28 12.49
CA LEU A 15 16.17 -25.61 13.80
C LEU A 15 14.69 -25.50 14.25
N TYR A 16 13.89 -26.52 13.96
CA TYR A 16 12.49 -26.57 14.37
C TYR A 16 12.31 -26.45 15.89
N GLY A 17 11.35 -25.63 16.32
CA GLY A 17 11.01 -25.43 17.72
C GLY A 17 12.09 -24.68 18.53
N LEU A 18 13.09 -24.09 17.87
CA LEU A 18 14.17 -23.39 18.55
C LEU A 18 13.61 -22.26 19.42
N THR A 19 14.03 -22.21 20.67
CA THR A 19 13.59 -21.20 21.64
C THR A 19 14.78 -20.49 22.27
N ASP A 20 14.66 -19.18 22.50
CA ASP A 20 15.64 -18.33 23.17
C ASP A 20 17.04 -18.44 22.56
N ALA A 21 17.19 -18.02 21.30
CA ALA A 21 18.45 -18.14 20.57
C ALA A 21 18.89 -16.89 19.81
N ILE A 22 20.21 -16.73 19.71
CA ILE A 22 20.90 -15.77 18.84
C ILE A 22 21.54 -16.55 17.69
N LEU A 23 21.27 -16.10 16.47
CA LEU A 23 21.74 -16.65 15.22
C LEU A 23 22.54 -15.56 14.49
N ASP A 24 23.87 -15.67 14.47
CA ASP A 24 24.79 -14.67 13.91
C ASP A 24 25.60 -15.25 12.76
N GLY A 25 25.55 -14.63 11.57
CA GLY A 25 26.35 -15.10 10.44
C GLY A 25 25.85 -16.45 9.89
N ILE A 26 24.55 -16.72 10.00
CA ILE A 26 24.00 -18.01 9.60
C ILE A 26 23.61 -17.99 8.12
N THR A 27 24.01 -19.01 7.38
CA THR A 27 23.45 -19.30 6.06
C THR A 27 22.52 -20.49 6.15
N PHE A 28 21.23 -20.26 5.89
CA PHE A 28 20.26 -21.32 5.66
C PHE A 28 20.23 -21.64 4.17
N GLY A 29 20.92 -22.73 3.81
CA GLY A 29 21.03 -23.24 2.45
C GLY A 29 19.80 -24.02 2.00
N SER A 30 20.00 -25.01 1.12
CA SER A 30 18.92 -25.85 0.60
C SER A 30 18.20 -26.62 1.71
N GLY A 31 16.90 -26.44 1.83
CA GLY A 31 16.07 -27.05 2.87
C GLY A 31 14.87 -26.16 3.19
N GLU A 32 13.71 -26.77 3.49
CA GLU A 32 12.48 -26.02 3.74
C GLU A 32 12.24 -25.84 5.25
N SER A 33 11.64 -24.71 5.63
CA SER A 33 11.21 -24.43 7.01
C SER A 33 12.33 -24.45 8.06
N PRO A 34 13.48 -23.78 7.85
CA PRO A 34 14.62 -23.87 8.76
C PRO A 34 14.28 -23.42 10.19
N LEU A 35 13.51 -22.33 10.33
CA LEU A 35 12.90 -21.89 11.57
C LEU A 35 11.39 -22.03 11.43
N LYS A 36 10.85 -22.98 12.17
CA LYS A 36 9.42 -23.23 12.23
C LYS A 36 9.05 -23.54 13.67
N GLU A 37 7.96 -22.93 14.15
CA GLU A 37 7.54 -22.96 15.56
C GLU A 37 8.62 -22.40 16.51
N ALA A 38 9.47 -21.49 16.03
CA ALA A 38 10.56 -20.92 16.79
C ALA A 38 10.09 -19.71 17.63
N LYS A 39 10.72 -19.50 18.80
CA LYS A 39 10.35 -18.45 19.74
C LYS A 39 11.55 -17.66 20.26
N ASN A 40 11.38 -16.35 20.42
CA ASN A 40 12.39 -15.46 21.00
C ASN A 40 13.74 -15.56 20.25
N ILE A 41 13.70 -15.37 18.94
CA ILE A 41 14.86 -15.52 18.05
C ILE A 41 15.44 -14.15 17.69
N ARG A 42 16.76 -14.02 17.80
CA ARG A 42 17.52 -12.88 17.27
C ARG A 42 18.42 -13.36 16.14
N LEU A 43 18.07 -13.01 14.91
CA LEU A 43 18.83 -13.31 13.71
C LEU A 43 19.58 -12.06 13.24
N LYS A 44 20.89 -12.17 13.00
CA LYS A 44 21.69 -11.07 12.46
C LYS A 44 22.72 -11.57 11.44
N ASN A 45 23.06 -10.71 10.48
CA ASN A 45 24.12 -10.96 9.49
C ASN A 45 23.92 -12.28 8.72
N SER A 46 22.67 -12.65 8.44
CA SER A 46 22.33 -14.00 7.98
C SER A 46 21.76 -14.00 6.56
N ILE A 47 21.65 -15.19 5.97
CA ILE A 47 21.15 -15.37 4.60
C ILE A 47 20.18 -16.55 4.59
N PHE A 48 18.96 -16.31 4.12
CA PHE A 48 18.01 -17.35 3.74
C PHE A 48 18.05 -17.57 2.23
N LYS A 49 18.45 -18.77 1.82
CA LYS A 49 18.55 -19.14 0.40
C LYS A 49 17.35 -19.92 -0.11
N TRP A 50 16.51 -20.44 0.78
CA TRP A 50 15.46 -21.39 0.43
C TRP A 50 14.16 -21.15 1.19
N LYS A 51 13.12 -21.90 0.81
CA LYS A 51 11.71 -21.62 1.12
C LYS A 51 11.37 -21.69 2.61
N TYR A 52 10.32 -20.97 2.96
CA TYR A 52 9.67 -20.98 4.26
C TYR A 52 10.59 -20.58 5.44
N PRO A 53 11.46 -19.55 5.35
CA PRO A 53 12.37 -19.16 6.42
C PRO A 53 11.82 -19.10 7.85
N LEU A 54 10.68 -18.43 8.05
CA LEU A 54 10.11 -18.09 9.36
C LEU A 54 8.63 -18.47 9.37
N TRP A 55 8.28 -19.58 10.00
CA TRP A 55 6.95 -20.17 9.84
C TRP A 55 6.32 -20.57 11.18
N TYR A 56 5.19 -19.98 11.55
CA TYR A 56 4.60 -20.09 12.90
C TYR A 56 5.52 -19.59 14.03
N ASP A 57 6.40 -18.63 13.74
CA ASP A 57 7.34 -18.15 14.75
C ASP A 57 6.74 -17.04 15.63
N GLU A 58 7.36 -16.78 16.78
CA GLU A 58 6.91 -15.77 17.74
C GLU A 58 8.11 -14.99 18.31
N ASN A 59 8.00 -13.65 18.38
CA ASN A 59 9.03 -12.76 18.91
C ASN A 59 10.37 -12.90 18.17
N VAL A 60 10.37 -12.53 16.89
CA VAL A 60 11.54 -12.65 16.00
C VAL A 60 12.13 -11.27 15.70
N LYS A 61 13.44 -11.12 15.88
CA LYS A 61 14.19 -9.92 15.48
C LYS A 61 15.20 -10.28 14.42
N VAL A 62 15.14 -9.60 13.27
CA VAL A 62 16.02 -9.83 12.12
C VAL A 62 16.76 -8.53 11.80
N GLU A 63 18.07 -8.61 11.61
CA GLU A 63 18.91 -7.47 11.25
C GLU A 63 19.97 -7.85 10.22
N ASN A 64 20.28 -6.94 9.28
CA ASN A 64 21.38 -7.13 8.31
C ASN A 64 21.30 -8.48 7.59
N THR A 65 20.11 -8.87 7.16
CA THR A 65 19.83 -10.23 6.65
C THR A 65 19.31 -10.16 5.21
N THR A 66 19.69 -11.15 4.41
CA THR A 66 19.21 -11.28 3.03
C THR A 66 18.26 -12.45 2.90
N PHE A 67 17.12 -12.21 2.27
CA PHE A 67 16.17 -13.22 1.82
C PHE A 67 16.31 -13.33 0.30
N GLU A 68 17.02 -14.34 -0.19
CA GLU A 68 17.26 -14.53 -1.64
C GLU A 68 15.96 -14.91 -2.36
N THR A 69 15.91 -14.79 -3.70
CA THR A 69 14.69 -15.04 -4.51
C THR A 69 13.94 -16.33 -4.16
N MET A 70 14.65 -17.41 -3.83
CA MET A 70 14.05 -18.71 -3.53
C MET A 70 13.49 -18.83 -2.12
N SER A 71 13.68 -17.85 -1.24
CA SER A 71 13.10 -17.82 0.10
C SER A 71 11.62 -17.37 0.12
N ARG A 72 10.89 -17.75 -0.93
CA ARG A 72 9.46 -17.45 -1.14
C ARG A 72 8.56 -18.13 -0.13
N SER A 73 7.32 -17.62 -0.03
CA SER A 73 6.34 -18.05 0.98
C SER A 73 6.94 -17.95 2.38
N GLY A 74 7.68 -16.87 2.61
CA GLY A 74 8.83 -16.97 3.50
C GLY A 74 8.56 -16.70 4.97
N ILE A 75 7.59 -15.85 5.27
CA ILE A 75 7.27 -15.40 6.63
C ILE A 75 5.78 -15.54 6.85
N TRP A 76 5.33 -16.66 7.38
CA TRP A 76 3.91 -17.01 7.41
C TRP A 76 3.47 -17.33 8.84
N TYR A 77 2.28 -16.85 9.23
CA TYR A 77 1.68 -17.05 10.56
C TYR A 77 2.56 -16.62 11.75
N THR A 78 3.57 -15.80 11.48
CA THR A 78 4.52 -15.33 12.49
C THR A 78 3.92 -14.15 13.25
N LYS A 79 4.23 -14.03 14.54
CA LYS A 79 3.74 -12.95 15.40
C LYS A 79 4.89 -12.19 16.04
N ASN A 80 4.74 -10.87 16.14
CA ASN A 80 5.74 -9.98 16.73
C ASN A 80 7.11 -10.14 16.06
N ILE A 81 7.20 -9.68 14.81
CA ILE A 81 8.43 -9.74 14.02
C ILE A 81 8.93 -8.33 13.70
N SER A 82 10.24 -8.14 13.86
CA SER A 82 10.92 -6.93 13.41
C SER A 82 12.03 -7.28 12.43
N ILE A 83 12.13 -6.54 11.33
CA ILE A 83 13.22 -6.68 10.35
C ILE A 83 13.83 -5.31 10.08
N LYS A 84 15.17 -5.23 10.19
CA LYS A 84 15.92 -4.00 9.96
C LYS A 84 17.09 -4.17 9.00
N ASN A 85 17.39 -3.12 8.24
CA ASN A 85 18.61 -3.03 7.41
C ASN A 85 18.79 -4.26 6.50
N SER A 86 17.72 -4.70 5.83
CA SER A 86 17.66 -6.02 5.18
C SER A 86 17.16 -5.94 3.75
N ALA A 87 17.62 -6.89 2.92
CA ALA A 87 17.24 -7.00 1.52
C ALA A 87 16.39 -8.25 1.28
N LEU A 88 15.19 -8.06 0.76
CA LEU A 88 14.18 -9.09 0.57
C LEU A 88 13.91 -9.24 -0.94
N GLN A 89 14.51 -10.24 -1.56
CA GLN A 89 14.37 -10.54 -2.99
C GLN A 89 13.26 -11.54 -3.29
N ALA A 90 12.85 -12.34 -2.30
CA ALA A 90 11.84 -13.36 -2.50
C ALA A 90 10.46 -12.73 -2.73
N PRO A 91 9.72 -13.19 -3.75
CA PRO A 91 8.31 -12.88 -3.85
C PRO A 91 7.54 -13.61 -2.73
N LYS A 92 6.35 -13.10 -2.41
CA LYS A 92 5.39 -13.76 -1.50
C LYS A 92 5.90 -13.87 -0.05
N LEU A 93 6.37 -12.78 0.52
CA LEU A 93 6.75 -12.71 1.94
C LEU A 93 5.57 -12.23 2.79
N PHE A 94 5.52 -12.53 4.07
CA PHE A 94 4.43 -12.09 4.97
C PHE A 94 3.02 -12.53 4.54
N ARG A 95 2.53 -13.58 5.20
CA ARG A 95 1.13 -14.04 5.06
C ARG A 95 0.54 -14.27 6.44
N ARG A 96 -0.63 -13.69 6.72
CA ARG A 96 -1.32 -13.90 8.01
C ARG A 96 -0.40 -13.67 9.22
N THR A 97 0.47 -12.65 9.10
CA THR A 97 1.46 -12.27 10.09
C THR A 97 0.94 -11.06 10.85
N SER A 98 1.27 -10.92 12.13
CA SER A 98 0.85 -9.74 12.90
C SER A 98 1.93 -9.14 13.79
N HIS A 99 1.76 -7.85 14.11
CA HIS A 99 2.72 -7.04 14.87
C HIS A 99 4.07 -7.01 14.15
N ILE A 100 4.08 -6.38 12.99
CA ILE A 100 5.19 -6.36 12.04
C ILE A 100 5.85 -4.98 12.07
N ILE A 101 7.15 -4.94 12.30
CA ILE A 101 7.93 -3.69 12.27
C ILE A 101 9.07 -3.82 11.26
N LEU A 102 9.02 -3.02 10.20
CA LEU A 102 10.04 -2.96 9.16
C LEU A 102 10.69 -1.57 9.13
N ASP A 103 12.00 -1.52 9.08
CA ASP A 103 12.76 -0.26 9.08
C ASP A 103 14.03 -0.42 8.24
N ASN A 104 14.19 0.45 7.24
CA ASN A 104 15.27 0.35 6.25
C ASN A 104 15.32 -1.03 5.57
N VAL A 105 14.20 -1.41 4.95
CA VAL A 105 14.06 -2.67 4.23
C VAL A 105 13.86 -2.42 2.75
N HIS A 106 14.57 -3.17 1.91
CA HIS A 106 14.42 -3.11 0.46
C HIS A 106 13.76 -4.39 -0.05
N PHE A 107 12.52 -4.29 -0.54
CA PHE A 107 11.85 -5.37 -1.25
C PHE A 107 12.10 -5.22 -2.75
N ALA A 108 12.92 -6.10 -3.31
CA ALA A 108 13.19 -6.12 -4.74
C ALA A 108 12.04 -6.77 -5.54
N ASN A 109 11.27 -7.66 -4.90
CA ASN A 109 10.05 -8.23 -5.46
C ASN A 109 9.04 -8.54 -4.34
N ALA A 110 7.86 -7.93 -4.40
CA ALA A 110 6.82 -7.98 -3.38
C ALA A 110 5.44 -8.44 -3.89
N GLU A 111 5.33 -9.05 -5.07
CA GLU A 111 4.06 -9.34 -5.81
C GLU A 111 2.91 -10.02 -5.02
N GLU A 112 3.17 -10.83 -4.00
CA GLU A 112 2.10 -11.39 -3.14
C GLU A 112 2.45 -11.27 -1.66
N THR A 113 2.97 -10.10 -1.30
CA THR A 113 3.56 -9.83 0.00
C THR A 113 2.62 -9.05 0.91
N MET A 114 2.68 -9.32 2.22
CA MET A 114 1.81 -8.70 3.24
C MET A 114 0.33 -8.97 3.02
N TRP A 115 -0.09 -10.17 2.62
CA TRP A 115 -1.52 -10.43 2.50
C TRP A 115 -2.13 -10.89 3.82
N THR A 116 -3.31 -10.37 4.14
CA THR A 116 -4.08 -10.70 5.35
C THR A 116 -3.26 -10.52 6.62
N CYS A 117 -2.43 -9.48 6.69
CA CYS A 117 -1.58 -9.16 7.83
C CYS A 117 -2.24 -8.07 8.70
N ASN A 118 -1.80 -7.94 9.95
CA ASN A 118 -2.39 -7.00 10.90
C ASN A 118 -1.33 -6.31 11.76
N ASP A 119 -1.50 -5.02 12.03
CA ASP A 119 -0.57 -4.21 12.83
C ASP A 119 0.81 -4.18 12.17
N ILE A 120 0.92 -3.33 11.16
CA ILE A 120 2.05 -3.26 10.24
C ILE A 120 2.63 -1.86 10.32
N LYS A 121 3.89 -1.74 10.71
CA LYS A 121 4.65 -0.50 10.69
C LYS A 121 5.84 -0.63 9.76
N ILE A 122 5.92 0.21 8.75
CA ILE A 122 7.02 0.23 7.78
C ILE A 122 7.60 1.65 7.70
N THR A 123 8.92 1.74 7.81
CA THR A 123 9.62 3.03 7.77
C THR A 123 10.87 2.96 6.90
N ASN A 124 11.23 4.07 6.25
CA ASN A 124 12.50 4.22 5.51
C ASN A 124 12.74 3.13 4.45
N SER A 125 11.70 2.67 3.77
CA SER A 125 11.75 1.42 2.99
C SER A 125 11.37 1.61 1.53
N GLN A 126 11.81 0.68 0.69
CA GLN A 126 11.51 0.64 -0.73
C GLN A 126 10.83 -0.67 -1.08
N ILE A 127 9.73 -0.59 -1.82
CA ILE A 127 8.89 -1.75 -2.14
C ILE A 127 8.61 -1.78 -3.63
N ASN A 128 8.97 -2.89 -4.28
CA ASN A 128 8.62 -3.15 -5.67
C ASN A 128 7.75 -4.39 -5.76
N GLY A 129 6.47 -4.25 -6.09
CA GLY A 129 5.58 -5.38 -6.31
C GLY A 129 4.09 -5.03 -6.27
N ASP A 130 3.32 -5.75 -7.09
CA ASP A 130 1.87 -5.61 -7.16
C ASP A 130 1.19 -6.20 -5.91
N TYR A 131 -0.04 -5.77 -5.63
CA TYR A 131 -0.88 -6.29 -4.54
C TYR A 131 -0.20 -6.34 -3.17
N PHE A 132 0.72 -5.41 -2.90
CA PHE A 132 1.40 -5.33 -1.61
C PHE A 132 0.47 -4.87 -0.49
N GLY A 133 0.14 -5.76 0.44
CA GLY A 133 -0.74 -5.40 1.56
C GLY A 133 -2.21 -5.80 1.37
N LYS A 134 -2.53 -6.63 0.38
CA LYS A 134 -3.91 -7.10 0.14
C LYS A 134 -4.59 -7.65 1.40
N ASP A 135 -5.83 -7.23 1.65
CA ASP A 135 -6.68 -7.65 2.79
C ASP A 135 -6.00 -7.45 4.16
N SER A 136 -5.04 -6.53 4.28
CA SER A 136 -4.36 -6.23 5.54
C SER A 136 -4.97 -5.05 6.26
N GLN A 137 -4.72 -4.95 7.57
CA GLN A 137 -5.31 -3.91 8.39
C GLN A 137 -4.34 -3.31 9.41
N ASN A 138 -4.61 -2.08 9.84
CA ASN A 138 -3.80 -1.31 10.80
C ASN A 138 -2.37 -1.12 10.27
N ILE A 139 -2.26 -0.31 9.23
CA ILE A 139 -1.03 -0.11 8.44
C ILE A 139 -0.53 1.31 8.69
N TYR A 140 0.74 1.43 9.07
CA TYR A 140 1.46 2.69 9.21
C TYR A 140 2.68 2.71 8.30
N LEU A 141 2.77 3.70 7.42
CA LEU A 141 3.90 3.95 6.53
C LEU A 141 4.50 5.33 6.77
N ASP A 142 5.83 5.43 6.85
CA ASP A 142 6.52 6.71 6.93
C ASP A 142 7.86 6.67 6.18
N HIS A 143 8.07 7.61 5.25
CA HIS A 143 9.23 7.61 4.34
C HIS A 143 9.35 6.30 3.55
N VAL A 144 8.26 5.89 2.88
CA VAL A 144 8.20 4.66 2.08
C VAL A 144 7.99 4.99 0.61
N SER A 145 8.75 4.34 -0.28
CA SER A 145 8.56 4.41 -1.72
C SER A 145 8.05 3.08 -2.24
N ILE A 146 6.89 3.09 -2.90
CA ILE A 146 6.23 1.90 -3.44
C ILE A 146 6.04 2.04 -4.95
N VAL A 147 6.48 1.02 -5.68
CA VAL A 147 6.24 0.87 -7.13
C VAL A 147 5.58 -0.50 -7.36
N GLY A 148 4.36 -0.49 -7.85
CA GLY A 148 3.58 -1.71 -8.07
C GLY A 148 2.10 -1.40 -8.13
N ASN A 149 1.35 -2.22 -8.86
CA ASN A 149 -0.06 -2.01 -9.13
C ASN A 149 -0.95 -2.61 -8.03
N TYR A 150 -2.08 -1.95 -7.78
CA TYR A 150 -3.10 -2.44 -6.84
C TYR A 150 -2.50 -2.66 -5.45
N VAL A 151 -1.62 -1.75 -5.00
CA VAL A 151 -0.80 -1.88 -3.77
C VAL A 151 -1.68 -2.42 -2.65
N PHE A 152 -2.61 -1.61 -2.17
CA PHE A 152 -3.63 -2.04 -1.24
C PHE A 152 -4.92 -2.35 -1.99
N ASP A 153 -5.36 -3.61 -1.89
CA ASP A 153 -6.68 -4.06 -2.33
C ASP A 153 -7.40 -4.69 -1.14
N GLY A 154 -8.52 -4.07 -0.71
CA GLY A 154 -9.30 -4.54 0.43
C GLY A 154 -8.67 -4.28 1.79
N ALA A 155 -7.77 -3.31 1.91
CA ALA A 155 -7.06 -3.02 3.15
C ALA A 155 -7.77 -1.94 3.99
N GLU A 156 -7.57 -1.99 5.30
CA GLU A 156 -8.31 -1.15 6.26
C GLU A 156 -7.39 -0.44 7.27
N ASN A 157 -7.77 0.77 7.69
CA ASN A 157 -7.04 1.57 8.69
C ASN A 157 -5.58 1.81 8.26
N ILE A 158 -5.41 2.64 7.23
CA ILE A 158 -4.12 2.93 6.61
C ILE A 158 -3.72 4.37 6.91
N GLU A 159 -2.55 4.56 7.50
CA GLU A 159 -1.97 5.87 7.78
C GLU A 159 -0.60 5.99 7.08
N VAL A 160 -0.42 7.05 6.29
CA VAL A 160 0.76 7.21 5.42
C VAL A 160 1.34 8.61 5.57
N HIS A 161 2.67 8.69 5.71
CA HIS A 161 3.42 9.94 5.85
C HIS A 161 4.63 9.98 4.91
N ASN A 162 4.94 11.15 4.36
CA ASN A 162 6.20 11.43 3.64
C ASN A 162 6.58 10.37 2.58
N SER A 163 5.59 9.84 1.87
CA SER A 163 5.75 8.63 1.05
C SER A 163 5.50 8.90 -0.43
N THR A 164 5.90 7.94 -1.26
CA THR A 164 5.70 8.01 -2.71
C THR A 164 5.11 6.72 -3.24
N PHE A 165 4.07 6.84 -4.06
CA PHE A 165 3.40 5.73 -4.72
C PHE A 165 3.43 5.92 -6.23
N ILE A 166 3.84 4.86 -6.94
CA ILE A 166 3.69 4.74 -8.39
C ILE A 166 2.90 3.45 -8.62
N SER A 167 1.61 3.58 -8.92
CA SER A 167 0.68 2.46 -9.02
C SER A 167 -0.50 2.82 -9.89
N LYS A 168 -1.02 1.87 -10.67
CA LYS A 168 -2.35 2.04 -11.28
C LYS A 168 -3.42 2.45 -10.27
N ASP A 169 -3.60 1.66 -9.22
CA ASP A 169 -4.42 2.02 -8.05
C ASP A 169 -3.63 1.70 -6.78
N ALA A 170 -3.41 2.67 -5.92
CA ALA A 170 -2.69 2.45 -4.66
C ALA A 170 -3.60 1.98 -3.52
N PHE A 171 -4.90 2.26 -3.57
CA PHE A 171 -5.84 2.08 -2.46
C PHE A 171 -7.19 1.57 -2.95
N TRP A 172 -7.20 0.44 -3.68
CA TRP A 172 -8.41 -0.14 -4.24
C TRP A 172 -9.26 -0.81 -3.15
N ASN A 173 -10.58 -0.60 -3.16
CA ASN A 173 -11.52 -1.23 -2.23
C ASN A 173 -11.13 -1.07 -0.74
N CYS A 174 -10.47 0.03 -0.36
CA CYS A 174 -9.98 0.23 0.99
C CYS A 174 -11.02 0.89 1.90
N ASP A 175 -10.78 0.87 3.21
CA ASP A 175 -11.57 1.62 4.19
C ASP A 175 -10.67 2.32 5.21
N ASN A 176 -11.02 3.56 5.55
CA ASN A 176 -10.30 4.40 6.51
C ASN A 176 -8.82 4.60 6.15
N VAL A 177 -8.57 5.47 5.17
CA VAL A 177 -7.24 5.80 4.65
C VAL A 177 -6.92 7.26 4.93
N THR A 178 -5.78 7.54 5.54
CA THR A 178 -5.29 8.91 5.75
C THR A 178 -3.85 9.06 5.28
N ILE A 179 -3.60 10.03 4.42
CA ILE A 179 -2.31 10.22 3.77
C ILE A 179 -1.86 11.68 3.93
N TYR A 180 -0.61 11.86 4.36
CA TYR A 180 0.02 13.14 4.62
C TYR A 180 1.28 13.34 3.78
N ASP A 181 1.48 14.56 3.30
CA ASP A 181 2.77 15.07 2.78
C ASP A 181 3.42 14.11 1.74
N SER A 182 2.60 13.54 0.87
CA SER A 182 3.00 12.43 -0.01
C SER A 182 2.78 12.74 -1.49
N ILE A 183 3.50 11.99 -2.34
CA ILE A 183 3.39 12.07 -3.80
C ILE A 183 2.75 10.78 -4.31
N ILE A 184 1.72 10.89 -5.12
CA ILE A 184 1.00 9.75 -5.69
C ILE A 184 0.90 9.96 -7.20
N ASP A 185 1.36 8.96 -7.94
CA ASP A 185 1.25 8.89 -9.40
C ASP A 185 0.52 7.59 -9.76
N GLY A 186 -0.59 7.71 -10.48
CA GLY A 186 -1.41 6.56 -10.83
C GLY A 186 -2.39 6.73 -11.97
N GLU A 187 -3.29 5.77 -12.10
CA GLU A 187 -4.37 5.78 -13.08
C GLU A 187 -5.67 5.88 -12.26
N TYR A 188 -6.16 4.75 -11.75
CA TYR A 188 -7.41 4.60 -11.01
C TYR A 188 -7.24 4.80 -9.49
N LEU A 189 -6.57 5.86 -9.02
CA LEU A 189 -6.29 6.03 -7.59
C LEU A 189 -7.55 5.89 -6.71
N ALA A 190 -7.50 4.98 -5.74
CA ALA A 190 -8.46 4.84 -4.65
C ALA A 190 -9.91 4.49 -5.07
N TRP A 191 -10.08 3.66 -6.10
CA TRP A 191 -11.43 3.28 -6.54
C TRP A 191 -12.15 2.44 -5.49
N ASN A 192 -13.47 2.67 -5.34
CA ASN A 192 -14.36 1.95 -4.41
C ASN A 192 -13.93 2.02 -2.93
N THR A 193 -13.16 3.05 -2.56
CA THR A 193 -12.69 3.23 -1.20
C THR A 193 -13.68 4.02 -0.36
N ASN A 194 -13.78 3.72 0.93
CA ASN A 194 -14.57 4.48 1.88
C ASN A 194 -13.66 5.22 2.85
N ASN A 195 -14.05 6.44 3.22
CA ASN A 195 -13.35 7.28 4.20
C ASN A 195 -11.86 7.45 3.89
N ILE A 196 -11.56 8.28 2.89
CA ILE A 196 -10.19 8.63 2.50
C ILE A 196 -9.92 10.12 2.69
N THR A 197 -8.81 10.43 3.37
CA THR A 197 -8.34 11.78 3.65
C THR A 197 -6.93 11.97 3.10
N LEU A 198 -6.73 13.03 2.30
CA LEU A 198 -5.44 13.39 1.71
C LEU A 198 -5.06 14.82 2.12
N ILE A 199 -3.94 14.98 2.82
CA ILE A 199 -3.50 16.25 3.38
C ILE A 199 -2.11 16.59 2.84
N ASN A 200 -1.98 17.75 2.20
CA ASN A 200 -0.72 18.23 1.59
C ASN A 200 -0.14 17.27 0.53
N CYS A 201 -0.99 16.53 -0.17
CA CYS A 201 -0.54 15.56 -1.17
C CYS A 201 -0.44 16.20 -2.57
N LYS A 202 0.56 15.73 -3.33
CA LYS A 202 0.63 15.94 -4.78
C LYS A 202 0.19 14.67 -5.49
N ILE A 203 -0.81 14.78 -6.35
CA ILE A 203 -1.46 13.66 -7.03
C ILE A 203 -1.47 13.91 -8.53
N GLU A 204 -1.09 12.89 -9.29
CA GLU A 204 -1.30 12.77 -10.73
C GLU A 204 -2.02 11.43 -10.97
N SER A 205 -3.14 11.45 -11.70
CA SER A 205 -4.03 10.30 -11.78
C SER A 205 -4.99 10.39 -12.97
N ASP A 206 -4.98 9.39 -13.85
CA ASP A 206 -5.97 9.26 -14.93
C ASP A 206 -7.26 8.59 -14.41
N GLN A 207 -8.36 9.32 -14.28
CA GLN A 207 -9.62 8.81 -13.71
C GLN A 207 -9.49 8.33 -12.26
N GLY A 208 -8.72 9.05 -11.44
CA GLY A 208 -8.59 8.76 -10.00
C GLY A 208 -9.77 9.24 -9.16
N LEU A 209 -9.85 8.73 -7.93
CA LEU A 209 -10.72 9.16 -6.85
C LEU A 209 -12.21 9.05 -7.21
N ASN A 210 -12.62 7.86 -7.66
CA ASN A 210 -13.98 7.57 -8.11
C ASN A 210 -14.64 6.50 -7.23
N TYR A 211 -15.97 6.53 -7.15
CA TYR A 211 -16.80 5.58 -6.40
C TYR A 211 -16.48 5.55 -4.90
N ILE A 212 -16.28 6.73 -4.30
CA ILE A 212 -15.90 6.88 -2.89
C ILE A 212 -17.09 7.39 -2.06
N ASP A 213 -17.27 6.83 -0.86
CA ASP A 213 -18.03 7.50 0.20
C ASP A 213 -17.07 8.15 1.18
N HIS A 214 -17.21 9.45 1.39
CA HIS A 214 -16.37 10.29 2.25
C HIS A 214 -14.94 10.45 1.74
N LEU A 215 -14.75 11.49 0.91
CA LEU A 215 -13.45 11.94 0.41
C LEU A 215 -13.12 13.34 0.94
N GLU A 216 -12.05 13.44 1.70
CA GLU A 216 -11.48 14.70 2.16
C GLU A 216 -10.13 14.97 1.48
N ILE A 217 -9.96 16.16 0.93
CA ILE A 217 -8.67 16.63 0.42
C ILE A 217 -8.40 18.02 0.98
N LYS A 218 -7.31 18.19 1.71
CA LYS A 218 -6.90 19.49 2.26
C LYS A 218 -5.54 19.89 1.74
N ASN A 219 -5.47 21.10 1.18
CA ASN A 219 -4.24 21.66 0.60
C ASN A 219 -3.59 20.69 -0.42
N GLY A 220 -4.42 20.03 -1.24
CA GLY A 220 -3.96 19.07 -2.24
C GLY A 220 -3.67 19.72 -3.60
N SER A 221 -2.79 19.08 -4.36
CA SER A 221 -2.59 19.37 -5.79
C SER A 221 -2.96 18.15 -6.61
N LEU A 222 -4.03 18.24 -7.41
CA LEU A 222 -4.37 17.23 -8.42
C LEU A 222 -3.98 17.81 -9.78
N ILE A 223 -2.96 17.25 -10.42
CA ILE A 223 -2.35 17.77 -11.64
C ILE A 223 -2.45 16.68 -12.71
N HIS A 224 -2.83 17.08 -13.93
CA HIS A 224 -3.08 16.14 -15.03
C HIS A 224 -4.08 15.03 -14.65
N THR A 225 -5.10 15.41 -13.87
CA THR A 225 -6.13 14.49 -13.39
C THR A 225 -7.45 14.78 -14.06
N ASP A 226 -7.93 13.81 -14.83
CA ASP A 226 -9.20 13.85 -15.54
C ASP A 226 -10.23 12.87 -14.94
N LEU A 227 -11.50 13.07 -15.28
CA LEU A 227 -12.65 12.25 -14.93
C LEU A 227 -12.72 11.85 -13.44
N ALA A 228 -12.25 12.73 -12.57
CA ALA A 228 -12.23 12.49 -11.14
C ALA A 228 -13.58 12.80 -10.48
N PHE A 229 -13.77 12.21 -9.30
CA PHE A 229 -14.93 12.36 -8.43
C PHE A 229 -16.24 11.77 -8.97
N GLU A 230 -16.15 10.88 -9.96
CA GLU A 230 -17.29 10.12 -10.47
C GLU A 230 -17.91 9.28 -9.35
N TYR A 231 -19.19 9.55 -9.09
CA TYR A 231 -19.98 8.92 -8.05
C TYR A 231 -19.37 9.00 -6.65
N VAL A 232 -18.70 10.12 -6.34
CA VAL A 232 -18.19 10.37 -4.98
C VAL A 232 -19.21 11.13 -4.13
N SER A 233 -19.45 10.65 -2.92
CA SER A 233 -20.36 11.28 -1.94
C SER A 233 -19.60 11.81 -0.73
N ASN A 234 -20.20 12.79 -0.04
CA ASN A 234 -19.64 13.42 1.15
C ASN A 234 -18.24 14.01 0.90
N LEU A 235 -18.07 14.70 -0.22
CA LEU A 235 -16.83 15.41 -0.59
C LEU A 235 -16.57 16.58 0.35
N ASP A 236 -15.31 16.76 0.75
CA ASP A 236 -14.77 18.01 1.27
C ASP A 236 -13.37 18.22 0.68
N VAL A 237 -13.34 18.85 -0.50
CA VAL A 237 -12.14 18.96 -1.33
C VAL A 237 -11.71 20.43 -1.43
N GLU A 238 -10.47 20.71 -1.05
CA GLU A 238 -9.77 21.98 -1.23
C GLU A 238 -8.48 21.77 -2.01
N LEU A 239 -8.45 22.32 -3.23
CA LEU A 239 -7.32 22.21 -4.16
C LEU A 239 -6.63 23.54 -4.38
N ASN A 240 -5.32 23.51 -4.57
CA ASN A 240 -4.50 24.69 -4.87
C ASN A 240 -4.08 24.78 -6.36
N THR A 241 -4.41 23.76 -7.17
CA THR A 241 -4.13 23.70 -8.61
C THR A 241 -5.39 23.58 -9.46
N LYS A 242 -5.28 23.92 -10.75
CA LYS A 242 -6.29 23.58 -11.75
C LYS A 242 -6.49 22.06 -11.82
N MET A 243 -7.75 21.64 -11.95
CA MET A 243 -8.10 20.27 -12.36
C MET A 243 -8.45 20.19 -13.84
N ASP A 244 -8.16 19.05 -14.48
CA ASP A 244 -8.47 18.88 -15.89
C ASP A 244 -9.94 18.51 -16.11
N SER A 245 -10.49 17.56 -15.35
CA SER A 245 -11.95 17.41 -15.30
C SER A 245 -12.50 16.79 -14.03
N ILE A 246 -13.75 17.16 -13.75
CA ILE A 246 -14.59 16.60 -12.69
C ILE A 246 -15.82 15.97 -13.35
N LYS A 247 -16.20 14.78 -12.91
CA LYS A 247 -17.34 14.03 -13.44
C LYS A 247 -18.29 13.63 -12.33
N ASN A 248 -19.57 13.96 -12.46
CA ASN A 248 -20.70 13.40 -11.70
C ASN A 248 -20.45 13.11 -10.19
N PRO A 249 -19.98 14.08 -9.37
CA PRO A 249 -20.01 13.93 -7.92
C PRO A 249 -21.45 13.82 -7.41
N ILE A 250 -21.66 13.00 -6.38
CA ILE A 250 -22.97 12.77 -5.74
C ILE A 250 -23.32 13.88 -4.76
N SER A 251 -22.39 14.25 -3.88
CA SER A 251 -22.62 15.28 -2.86
C SER A 251 -21.35 15.80 -2.21
N GLY A 252 -21.43 17.00 -1.62
CA GLY A 252 -20.39 17.58 -0.79
C GLY A 252 -19.92 18.94 -1.32
N LYS A 253 -18.69 19.30 -1.02
CA LYS A 253 -18.09 20.59 -1.38
C LYS A 253 -16.77 20.42 -2.10
N ILE A 254 -16.58 21.21 -3.16
CA ILE A 254 -15.33 21.29 -3.91
C ILE A 254 -14.95 22.77 -4.04
N THR A 255 -13.74 23.10 -3.60
CA THR A 255 -13.10 24.41 -3.78
C THR A 255 -11.87 24.23 -4.66
N VAL A 256 -11.85 24.85 -5.83
CA VAL A 256 -10.77 24.67 -6.82
C VAL A 256 -10.57 25.94 -7.66
N PRO A 257 -9.33 26.34 -7.98
CA PRO A 257 -9.07 27.57 -8.73
C PRO A 257 -9.61 27.57 -10.15
N GLU A 258 -9.52 26.43 -10.85
CA GLU A 258 -9.98 26.28 -12.23
C GLU A 258 -10.33 24.82 -12.54
N ILE A 259 -11.37 24.62 -13.34
CA ILE A 259 -11.73 23.33 -13.91
C ILE A 259 -11.67 23.42 -15.43
N GLY A 260 -10.93 22.49 -16.06
CA GLY A 260 -10.90 22.35 -17.51
C GLY A 260 -12.27 21.98 -18.08
N THR A 261 -12.77 20.79 -17.71
CA THR A 261 -14.10 20.30 -18.09
C THR A 261 -14.90 19.86 -16.88
N LEU A 262 -16.10 20.41 -16.71
CA LEU A 262 -17.06 20.00 -15.69
C LEU A 262 -18.17 19.17 -16.35
N ILE A 263 -18.27 17.90 -15.98
CA ILE A 263 -19.25 16.94 -16.51
C ILE A 263 -20.25 16.65 -15.41
N ILE A 264 -21.48 17.13 -15.55
CA ILE A 264 -22.56 16.93 -14.57
C ILE A 264 -23.83 16.51 -15.30
N ASP A 265 -24.14 15.23 -15.24
CA ASP A 265 -25.33 14.64 -15.84
C ASP A 265 -26.48 14.58 -14.82
N PRO A 266 -27.53 15.41 -14.97
CA PRO A 266 -28.64 15.47 -14.01
C PRO A 266 -29.51 14.21 -14.01
N ASP A 267 -29.38 13.34 -15.03
CA ASP A 267 -30.06 12.04 -15.05
C ASP A 267 -29.33 11.00 -14.17
N LYS A 268 -28.08 11.28 -13.77
CA LYS A 268 -27.22 10.38 -12.97
C LYS A 268 -27.03 10.85 -11.54
N VAL A 269 -26.90 12.17 -11.32
CA VAL A 269 -26.67 12.78 -10.01
C VAL A 269 -27.58 13.99 -9.81
N ASP A 270 -27.83 14.37 -8.56
CA ASP A 270 -28.54 15.61 -8.23
C ASP A 270 -27.51 16.76 -8.09
N PRO A 271 -27.41 17.69 -9.06
CA PRO A 271 -26.39 18.73 -9.03
C PRO A 271 -26.51 19.66 -7.82
N SER A 272 -27.69 19.76 -7.20
CA SER A 272 -27.92 20.64 -6.04
C SER A 272 -27.24 20.15 -4.77
N LYS A 273 -26.82 18.89 -4.73
CA LYS A 273 -26.14 18.27 -3.57
C LYS A 273 -24.64 18.53 -3.54
N THR A 274 -24.07 19.10 -4.60
CA THR A 274 -22.65 19.43 -4.69
C THR A 274 -22.47 20.94 -4.73
N GLU A 275 -21.87 21.50 -3.68
CA GLU A 275 -21.42 22.90 -3.66
C GLU A 275 -20.08 23.00 -4.40
N LEU A 276 -20.04 23.82 -5.44
CA LEU A 276 -18.83 24.07 -6.22
C LEU A 276 -18.42 25.53 -6.12
N ASP A 277 -17.32 25.79 -5.42
CA ASP A 277 -16.62 27.08 -5.40
C ASP A 277 -15.46 27.05 -6.41
N CYS A 278 -15.73 27.56 -7.60
CA CYS A 278 -14.75 27.60 -8.69
C CYS A 278 -14.94 28.87 -9.54
N PRO A 279 -13.97 29.80 -9.54
CA PRO A 279 -14.10 31.07 -10.26
C PRO A 279 -13.98 30.90 -11.79
N LYS A 280 -13.41 29.79 -12.29
CA LYS A 280 -13.20 29.57 -13.73
C LYS A 280 -13.47 28.13 -14.13
N ILE A 281 -14.45 27.94 -15.01
CA ILE A 281 -14.78 26.65 -15.62
C ILE A 281 -14.69 26.80 -17.13
N GLY A 282 -13.90 25.95 -17.79
CA GLY A 282 -13.71 25.95 -19.24
C GLY A 282 -14.94 25.42 -19.99
N THR A 283 -15.06 24.10 -20.05
CA THR A 283 -16.16 23.40 -20.74
C THR A 283 -17.16 22.85 -19.73
N LYS A 284 -18.46 22.94 -20.02
CA LYS A 284 -19.53 22.29 -19.26
C LYS A 284 -20.25 21.27 -20.13
N ILE A 285 -20.39 20.05 -19.62
CA ILE A 285 -21.08 18.94 -20.29
C ILE A 285 -22.21 18.47 -19.38
N VAL A 286 -23.42 18.36 -19.93
CA VAL A 286 -24.64 18.00 -19.18
C VAL A 286 -25.16 16.60 -19.48
N HIS A 287 -24.46 15.84 -20.32
CA HIS A 287 -24.75 14.43 -20.61
C HIS A 287 -23.44 13.66 -20.55
N SER A 288 -23.41 12.62 -19.72
CA SER A 288 -22.27 11.72 -19.57
C SER A 288 -22.43 10.48 -20.45
N ASP A 289 -21.40 9.63 -20.50
CA ASP A 289 -21.45 8.34 -21.21
C ASP A 289 -21.79 8.45 -22.72
N THR A 290 -21.21 9.43 -23.41
CA THR A 290 -21.49 9.68 -24.84
C THR A 290 -20.74 8.73 -25.79
N ASN A 291 -19.99 7.77 -25.24
CA ASN A 291 -19.16 6.81 -25.96
C ASN A 291 -19.81 5.41 -26.08
N GLN A 292 -21.11 5.30 -25.81
CA GLN A 292 -21.84 4.03 -25.82
C GLN A 292 -22.24 3.56 -27.22
N THR A 293 -22.01 4.36 -28.25
CA THR A 293 -22.21 3.93 -29.64
C THR A 293 -20.98 3.20 -30.14
N PRO A 294 -21.11 1.94 -30.59
CA PRO A 294 -20.03 1.24 -31.27
C PRO A 294 -19.53 2.06 -32.46
N LYS A 295 -18.22 2.00 -32.73
CA LYS A 295 -17.59 2.77 -33.82
C LYS A 295 -17.68 2.05 -35.17
N ASP A 296 -18.28 0.87 -35.19
CA ASP A 296 -18.49 -0.05 -36.30
C ASP A 296 -19.92 -0.02 -36.85
#